data_AF-A0A7R9WCV6-F1
#
_entry.id   AF-A0A7R9WCV6-F1
#
_cell.length_a   1.000
_cell.length_b   1.000
_cell.length_c   1.000
_cell.angle_alpha   90.00
_cell.angle_beta   90.00
_cell.angle_gamma   90.00
#
_symmetry.space_group_name_H-M   'P 1'
#
loop_
_entity.id
_entity.type
_entity.pdbx_description
1 polymer ?
#
loop_
_entity_poly.entity_id
_entity_poly.type
_entity_poly.pdbx_seq_one_letter_code
_entity_poly.pdbx_strand_id
1 'polypeptide(L)'
;EGEKLIARDGDTIEGAFLRRKKEWREKLVKIEQDFDDPEREMAAEDLQDSSTLRDAEILVGLGKMKSSIREYESALAHFMEGLRIRRFHYGNDDPRVAAVHEAIGNMHRAMGRFNEAGTSYDRALRSRRNSASECEDNQMATISLLKSWTSLKEKTGDIDEAIDTLSCCLNLQMTKLEQQQCGNASAARDCITFSQVADTLQRRGSLCMENDRVDAALADFTEVLRIRIQEEGPDAPSAGDAMHTLGLLRFLKREFEAALGHMWEALRVRKVLADEEEKCGNGSWEARMLKADTLVIIGMILHELGKPEVGIQFLDECLELRTESMGMLDEKVADVHAALERAHRDLDHFEDASKHCIGALNIIEMIHGASDMRVPKLLLSIGMLEFKCKNYAKAKTYLEKFVLYQKERDEIENTEYVSALLMLGKAMHKTGDKDAARETLAEAQMIYATTQPTSRSNSVGKDLLATLREMNMCDGDEKSVSSNESSSTTQSKKMIANGDRASPEPLGGDGFLANVRGLFSESKKVGASLRLE
;
A
#
# COMPACT_ATOMS: atom_id res chain seq x y z
N GLU A 1 -24.16 7.61 11.53
CA GLU A 1 -25.23 8.63 11.46
C GLU A 1 -24.72 10.06 11.80
N GLY A 2 -23.43 10.37 11.55
CA GLY A 2 -22.82 11.65 11.94
C GLY A 2 -23.00 12.81 10.95
N GLU A 3 -23.50 12.56 9.74
CA GLU A 3 -23.23 13.48 8.62
C GLU A 3 -24.41 14.21 7.99
N LYS A 4 -25.66 13.84 8.28
CA LYS A 4 -26.82 14.51 7.63
C LYS A 4 -27.41 15.65 8.44
N LEU A 5 -26.60 16.37 9.21
CA LEU A 5 -27.03 17.58 9.92
C LEU A 5 -26.00 18.70 9.73
N ILE A 6 -25.95 19.24 8.51
CA ILE A 6 -25.57 20.65 8.33
C ILE A 6 -26.65 21.45 9.05
N ALA A 7 -26.32 21.89 10.25
CA ALA A 7 -27.17 22.76 11.03
C ALA A 7 -27.39 24.06 10.25
N ARG A 8 -28.64 24.47 10.21
CA ARG A 8 -29.17 25.67 9.56
C ARG A 8 -28.66 26.98 10.18
N ASP A 9 -27.82 26.89 11.21
CA ASP A 9 -27.34 27.97 12.06
C ASP A 9 -25.81 27.84 12.10
N GLY A 10 -25.08 28.91 11.78
CA GLY A 10 -23.62 28.98 11.57
C GLY A 10 -22.69 28.59 12.74
N ASP A 11 -22.98 27.51 13.44
CA ASP A 11 -22.11 26.88 14.43
C ASP A 11 -21.12 25.92 13.75
N THR A 12 -19.86 26.00 14.15
CA THR A 12 -18.85 25.02 13.75
C THR A 12 -19.22 23.64 14.28
N ILE A 13 -18.87 22.59 13.54
CA ILE A 13 -19.02 21.18 13.95
C ILE A 13 -18.42 20.95 15.35
N GLU A 14 -17.31 21.64 15.63
CA GLU A 14 -16.65 21.63 16.93
C GLU A 14 -17.51 22.24 18.06
N GLY A 15 -18.19 23.37 17.80
CA GLY A 15 -19.14 23.97 18.75
C GLY A 15 -20.36 23.09 19.04
N ALA A 16 -20.91 22.44 18.01
CA ALA A 16 -21.99 21.47 18.17
C ALA A 16 -21.55 20.23 18.95
N PHE A 17 -20.35 19.71 18.65
CA PHE A 17 -19.74 18.58 19.38
C PHE A 17 -19.51 18.92 20.86
N LEU A 18 -18.96 20.10 21.17
CA LEU A 18 -18.69 20.54 22.54
C LEU A 18 -19.98 20.71 23.36
N ARG A 19 -21.05 21.26 22.78
CA ARG A 19 -22.37 21.34 23.43
C ARG A 19 -22.95 19.97 23.71
N ARG A 20 -22.91 19.08 22.72
CA ARG A 20 -23.41 17.72 22.88
C ARG A 20 -22.62 16.96 23.94
N LYS A 21 -21.28 17.09 23.94
CA LYS A 21 -20.40 16.54 24.99
C LYS A 21 -20.75 17.07 26.38
N LYS A 22 -21.13 18.34 26.51
CA LYS A 22 -21.58 18.94 27.77
C LYS A 22 -22.94 18.37 28.21
N GLU A 23 -23.91 18.28 27.31
CA GLU A 23 -25.22 17.66 27.59
C GLU A 23 -25.09 16.19 28.01
N TRP A 24 -24.21 15.43 27.36
CA TRP A 24 -23.91 14.05 27.73
C TRP A 24 -23.28 13.96 29.13
N ARG A 25 -22.38 14.89 29.49
CA ARG A 25 -21.81 14.96 30.85
C ARG A 25 -22.85 15.29 31.91
N GLU A 26 -23.77 16.20 31.63
CA GLU A 26 -24.86 16.54 32.57
C GLU A 26 -25.83 15.37 32.75
N LYS A 27 -26.14 14.63 31.68
CA LYS A 27 -26.92 13.38 31.77
C LYS A 27 -26.17 12.28 32.51
N LEU A 28 -24.85 12.17 32.32
CA LEU A 28 -24.00 11.21 33.02
C LEU A 28 -24.05 11.43 34.53
N VAL A 29 -23.82 12.66 34.99
CA VAL A 29 -23.84 13.00 36.41
C VAL A 29 -25.18 12.66 37.06
N LYS A 30 -26.31 12.88 36.36
CA LYS A 30 -27.63 12.51 36.87
C LYS A 30 -27.79 11.00 37.02
N ILE A 31 -27.38 10.22 36.01
CA ILE A 31 -27.48 8.75 36.05
C ILE A 31 -26.52 8.17 37.10
N GLU A 32 -25.34 8.75 37.29
CA GLU A 32 -24.40 8.38 38.37
C GLU A 32 -24.99 8.69 39.74
N GLN A 33 -25.59 9.86 39.95
CA GLN A 33 -26.26 10.21 41.21
C GLN A 33 -27.44 9.27 41.54
N ASP A 34 -28.15 8.79 40.52
CA ASP A 34 -29.22 7.82 40.67
C ASP A 34 -28.70 6.39 40.95
N PHE A 35 -27.40 6.13 40.74
CA PHE A 35 -26.78 4.80 40.79
C PHE A 35 -25.70 4.62 41.88
N ASP A 36 -25.09 5.71 42.38
CA ASP A 36 -23.98 5.67 43.32
C ASP A 36 -24.43 5.20 44.72
N ASP A 37 -24.12 3.94 45.02
CA ASP A 37 -24.05 3.40 46.38
C ASP A 37 -22.60 2.94 46.64
N PRO A 38 -21.81 3.69 47.45
CA PRO A 38 -20.36 3.49 47.56
C PRO A 38 -19.93 2.20 48.29
N GLU A 39 -20.85 1.40 48.81
CA GLU A 39 -20.57 0.13 49.52
C GLU A 39 -21.03 -1.13 48.76
N ARG A 40 -21.46 -1.03 47.49
CA ARG A 40 -21.95 -2.18 46.72
C ARG A 40 -20.83 -3.12 46.23
N GLU A 41 -20.28 -3.90 47.13
CA GLU A 41 -19.60 -5.15 46.80
C GLU A 41 -20.64 -6.29 46.86
N MET A 42 -21.30 -6.57 45.73
CA MET A 42 -22.40 -7.54 45.70
C MET A 42 -21.91 -8.96 46.02
N ALA A 43 -22.51 -9.59 47.04
CA ALA A 43 -22.26 -10.99 47.37
C ALA A 43 -22.88 -11.92 46.31
N ALA A 44 -22.42 -13.18 46.24
CA ALA A 44 -22.94 -14.16 45.29
C ALA A 44 -24.44 -14.47 45.47
N GLU A 45 -25.00 -14.21 46.65
CA GLU A 45 -26.42 -14.38 46.97
C GLU A 45 -27.27 -13.21 46.44
N ASP A 46 -26.77 -11.97 46.48
CA ASP A 46 -27.45 -10.77 45.98
C ASP A 46 -27.59 -10.78 44.45
N LEU A 47 -26.66 -11.45 43.77
CA LEU A 47 -26.66 -11.61 42.31
C LEU A 47 -27.79 -12.50 41.78
N GLN A 48 -28.70 -13.04 42.60
CA GLN A 48 -29.83 -13.85 42.11
C GLN A 48 -31.09 -13.03 41.77
N ASP A 49 -31.16 -11.75 42.18
CA ASP A 49 -32.36 -10.94 42.04
C ASP A 49 -32.58 -10.36 40.62
N SER A 50 -33.83 -10.09 40.24
CA SER A 50 -34.13 -9.44 38.94
C SER A 50 -33.71 -7.97 38.86
N SER A 51 -33.49 -7.32 40.02
CA SER A 51 -33.00 -5.94 40.13
C SER A 51 -31.54 -5.79 39.69
N THR A 52 -30.68 -6.78 39.95
CA THR A 52 -29.26 -6.76 39.57
C THR A 52 -29.04 -6.84 38.06
N LEU A 53 -29.96 -7.50 37.33
CA LEU A 53 -29.95 -7.50 35.86
C LEU A 53 -30.17 -6.11 35.26
N ARG A 54 -31.09 -5.34 35.85
CA ARG A 54 -31.32 -3.94 35.47
C ARG A 54 -30.10 -3.07 35.79
N ASP A 55 -29.45 -3.31 36.92
CA ASP A 55 -28.21 -2.62 37.30
C ASP A 55 -27.09 -2.91 36.28
N ALA A 56 -26.99 -4.15 35.79
CA ALA A 56 -26.03 -4.49 34.74
C ALA A 56 -26.31 -3.79 33.40
N GLU A 57 -27.57 -3.54 33.05
CA GLU A 57 -27.94 -2.76 31.87
C GLU A 57 -27.54 -1.29 32.03
N ILE A 58 -27.77 -0.71 33.22
CA ILE A 58 -27.38 0.67 33.55
C ILE A 58 -25.86 0.80 33.48
N LEU A 59 -25.10 -0.13 34.08
CA LEU A 59 -23.63 -0.15 34.04
C LEU A 59 -23.07 -0.22 32.62
N VAL A 60 -23.62 -1.08 31.77
CA VAL A 60 -23.22 -1.16 30.35
C VAL A 60 -23.59 0.13 29.60
N GLY A 61 -24.74 0.74 29.92
CA GLY A 61 -25.14 2.05 29.40
C GLY A 61 -24.16 3.16 29.79
N LEU A 62 -23.79 3.24 31.07
CA LEU A 62 -22.79 4.16 31.61
C LEU A 62 -21.43 3.98 30.93
N GLY A 63 -20.97 2.74 30.77
CA GLY A 63 -19.73 2.43 30.06
C GLY A 63 -19.74 2.95 28.61
N LYS A 64 -20.84 2.75 27.87
CA LYS A 64 -20.99 3.28 26.50
C LYS A 64 -20.96 4.81 26.47
N MET A 65 -21.59 5.46 27.45
CA MET A 65 -21.64 6.91 27.53
C MET A 65 -20.26 7.50 27.86
N LYS A 66 -19.54 6.93 28.84
CA LYS A 66 -18.16 7.32 29.18
C LYS A 66 -17.19 7.10 28.02
N SER A 67 -17.36 5.99 27.29
CA SER A 67 -16.62 5.72 26.06
C SER A 67 -16.80 6.84 25.03
N SER A 68 -18.03 7.33 24.82
CA SER A 68 -18.30 8.43 23.88
C SER A 68 -17.65 9.76 24.26
N ILE A 69 -17.41 9.98 25.56
CA ILE A 69 -16.74 11.17 26.12
C ILE A 69 -15.20 11.01 26.09
N ARG A 70 -14.71 9.81 25.72
CA ARG A 70 -13.30 9.35 25.72
C ARG A 70 -12.70 9.12 27.11
N GLU A 71 -13.53 8.85 28.10
CA GLU A 71 -13.11 8.44 29.44
C GLU A 71 -13.01 6.91 29.50
N TYR A 72 -11.98 6.37 28.85
CA TYR A 72 -11.89 4.95 28.54
C TYR A 72 -11.65 4.08 29.80
N GLU A 73 -10.84 4.52 30.76
CA GLU A 73 -10.55 3.80 32.00
C GLU A 73 -11.80 3.66 32.87
N SER A 74 -12.55 4.75 33.03
CA SER A 74 -13.82 4.71 33.74
C SER A 74 -14.85 3.87 32.98
N ALA A 75 -14.92 3.95 31.65
CA ALA A 75 -15.78 3.08 30.85
C ALA A 75 -15.47 1.59 31.06
N LEU A 76 -14.17 1.22 31.09
CA LEU A 76 -13.74 -0.15 31.37
C LEU A 76 -14.22 -0.65 32.72
N ALA A 77 -14.10 0.15 33.78
CA ALA A 77 -14.56 -0.23 35.12
C ALA A 77 -16.06 -0.59 35.13
N HIS A 78 -16.89 0.24 34.47
CA HIS A 78 -18.33 0.00 34.41
C HIS A 78 -18.68 -1.20 33.53
N PHE A 79 -17.96 -1.41 32.42
CA PHE A 79 -18.12 -2.62 31.62
C PHE A 79 -17.68 -3.89 32.35
N MET A 80 -16.62 -3.85 33.16
CA MET A 80 -16.15 -5.00 33.93
C MET A 80 -17.16 -5.39 35.01
N GLU A 81 -17.77 -4.42 35.71
CA GLU A 81 -18.80 -4.71 36.71
C GLU A 81 -20.09 -5.22 36.05
N GLY A 82 -20.54 -4.56 34.97
CA GLY A 82 -21.69 -5.05 34.18
C GLY A 82 -21.45 -6.45 33.59
N LEU A 83 -20.20 -6.78 33.22
CA LEU A 83 -19.82 -8.11 32.76
C LEU A 83 -19.93 -9.14 33.88
N ARG A 84 -19.46 -8.82 35.10
CA ARG A 84 -19.52 -9.72 36.26
C ARG A 84 -20.95 -10.16 36.54
N ILE A 85 -21.89 -9.22 36.57
CA ILE A 85 -23.32 -9.49 36.80
C ILE A 85 -23.92 -10.31 35.65
N ARG A 86 -23.75 -9.87 34.39
CA ARG A 86 -24.31 -10.58 33.23
C ARG A 86 -23.77 -12.01 33.10
N ARG A 87 -22.50 -12.22 33.43
CA ARG A 87 -21.86 -13.54 33.43
C ARG A 87 -22.48 -14.47 34.48
N PHE A 88 -22.85 -13.94 35.64
CA PHE A 88 -23.49 -14.72 36.70
C PHE A 88 -24.89 -15.20 36.28
N HIS A 89 -25.72 -14.30 35.74
CA HIS A 89 -27.10 -14.65 35.38
C HIS A 89 -27.23 -15.44 34.08
N TYR A 90 -26.43 -15.11 33.06
CA TYR A 90 -26.59 -15.67 31.72
C TYR A 90 -25.55 -16.74 31.36
N GLY A 91 -24.50 -16.89 32.17
CA GLY A 91 -23.38 -17.77 31.85
C GLY A 91 -22.41 -17.17 30.83
N ASN A 92 -21.32 -17.89 30.54
CA ASN A 92 -20.23 -17.37 29.70
C ASN A 92 -20.59 -17.28 28.21
N ASP A 93 -21.50 -18.13 27.76
CA ASP A 93 -21.81 -18.34 26.35
C ASP A 93 -23.07 -17.58 25.91
N ASP A 94 -23.50 -16.53 26.64
CA ASP A 94 -24.66 -15.74 26.24
C ASP A 94 -24.26 -14.54 25.33
N PRO A 95 -25.02 -14.25 24.25
CA PRO A 95 -24.75 -13.11 23.37
C PRO A 95 -24.66 -11.75 24.08
N ARG A 96 -25.38 -11.56 25.20
CA ARG A 96 -25.34 -10.34 26.01
C ARG A 96 -24.05 -10.20 26.79
N VAL A 97 -23.40 -11.31 27.14
CA VAL A 97 -22.06 -11.35 27.75
C VAL A 97 -21.00 -11.10 26.69
N ALA A 98 -21.15 -11.70 25.50
CA ALA A 98 -20.29 -11.42 24.36
C ALA A 98 -20.27 -9.92 23.97
N ALA A 99 -21.42 -9.25 24.00
CA ALA A 99 -21.53 -7.82 23.71
C ALA A 99 -20.73 -6.94 24.69
N VAL A 100 -20.62 -7.34 25.96
CA VAL A 100 -19.81 -6.60 26.94
C VAL A 100 -18.32 -6.88 26.72
N HIS A 101 -17.94 -8.12 26.42
CA HIS A 101 -16.57 -8.45 26.02
C HIS A 101 -16.12 -7.68 24.76
N GLU A 102 -16.99 -7.52 23.77
CA GLU A 102 -16.75 -6.67 22.60
C GLU A 102 -16.53 -5.20 22.98
N ALA A 103 -17.36 -4.65 23.87
CA ALA A 103 -17.21 -3.28 24.34
C ALA A 103 -15.86 -3.06 25.08
N ILE A 104 -15.48 -4.01 25.95
CA ILE A 104 -14.19 -4.00 26.64
C ILE A 104 -13.02 -4.05 25.64
N GLY A 105 -13.10 -4.95 24.65
CA GLY A 105 -12.08 -5.05 23.61
C GLY A 105 -11.92 -3.76 22.79
N ASN A 106 -13.04 -3.10 22.48
CA ASN A 106 -13.02 -1.78 21.82
C ASN A 106 -12.34 -0.71 22.68
N MET A 107 -12.53 -0.72 24.00
CA MET A 107 -11.86 0.25 24.89
C MET A 107 -10.36 0.01 24.95
N HIS A 108 -9.92 -1.25 25.13
CA HIS A 108 -8.50 -1.59 25.08
C HIS A 108 -7.86 -1.20 23.74
N ARG A 109 -8.56 -1.42 22.62
CA ARG A 109 -8.10 -0.99 21.29
C ARG A 109 -7.96 0.53 21.20
N ALA A 110 -8.91 1.29 21.75
CA ALA A 110 -8.86 2.75 21.76
C ALA A 110 -7.71 3.30 22.62
N MET A 111 -7.32 2.57 23.68
CA MET A 111 -6.17 2.87 24.53
C MET A 111 -4.82 2.40 23.95
N GLY A 112 -4.81 1.70 22.81
CA GLY A 112 -3.59 1.09 22.24
C GLY A 112 -3.13 -0.22 22.92
N ARG A 113 -3.94 -0.79 23.81
CA ARG A 113 -3.66 -2.05 24.51
C ARG A 113 -4.12 -3.26 23.67
N PHE A 114 -3.40 -3.53 22.58
CA PHE A 114 -3.86 -4.48 21.56
C PHE A 114 -3.96 -5.94 22.03
N ASN A 115 -3.07 -6.40 22.89
CA ASN A 115 -3.11 -7.77 23.43
C ASN A 115 -4.38 -8.00 24.27
N GLU A 116 -4.72 -7.05 25.14
CA GLU A 116 -5.92 -7.10 25.98
C GLU A 116 -7.20 -7.03 25.12
N ALA A 117 -7.19 -6.20 24.07
CA ALA A 117 -8.27 -6.14 23.09
C ALA A 117 -8.48 -7.49 22.40
N GLY A 118 -7.39 -8.15 21.98
CA GLY A 118 -7.42 -9.49 21.39
C GLY A 118 -8.00 -10.53 22.35
N THR A 119 -7.59 -10.56 23.61
CA THR A 119 -8.18 -11.52 24.56
C THR A 119 -9.68 -11.29 24.78
N SER A 120 -10.12 -10.03 24.76
CA SER A 120 -11.52 -9.66 24.98
C SER A 120 -12.40 -10.04 23.79
N TYR A 121 -11.95 -9.75 22.57
CA TYR A 121 -12.71 -10.14 21.38
C TYR A 121 -12.70 -11.67 21.15
N ASP A 122 -11.67 -12.42 21.53
CA ASP A 122 -11.64 -13.89 21.42
C ASP A 122 -12.70 -14.51 22.33
N ARG A 123 -12.82 -13.99 23.56
CA ARG A 123 -13.91 -14.36 24.48
C ARG A 123 -15.29 -14.05 23.90
N ALA A 124 -15.45 -12.88 23.27
CA ALA A 124 -16.71 -12.52 22.62
C ALA A 124 -17.04 -13.44 21.43
N LEU A 125 -16.06 -13.78 20.59
CA LEU A 125 -16.24 -14.68 19.45
C LEU A 125 -16.57 -16.12 19.88
N ARG A 126 -15.89 -16.63 20.92
CA ARG A 126 -16.18 -17.96 21.49
C ARG A 126 -17.61 -18.01 22.05
N SER A 127 -18.00 -17.00 22.83
CA SER A 127 -19.34 -16.89 23.39
C SER A 127 -20.40 -16.89 22.28
N ARG A 128 -20.21 -16.10 21.22
CA ARG A 128 -21.14 -16.07 20.06
C ARG A 128 -21.16 -17.34 19.21
N ARG A 129 -20.05 -18.08 19.13
CA ARG A 129 -19.98 -19.38 18.44
C ARG A 129 -20.69 -20.48 19.23
N ASN A 130 -20.59 -20.44 20.56
CA ASN A 130 -21.23 -21.42 21.44
C ASN A 130 -22.73 -21.16 21.61
N SER A 131 -23.14 -19.89 21.52
CA SER A 131 -24.53 -19.45 21.62
C SER A 131 -25.38 -19.70 20.37
N ALA A 132 -24.92 -20.57 19.46
CA ALA A 132 -25.45 -20.79 18.11
C ALA A 132 -26.86 -21.40 18.02
N SER A 133 -27.80 -21.00 18.89
CA SER A 133 -29.22 -21.00 18.55
C SER A 133 -29.50 -19.78 17.66
N GLU A 134 -29.61 -20.03 16.36
CA GLU A 134 -30.52 -19.46 15.34
C GLU A 134 -31.17 -18.06 15.56
N CYS A 135 -30.52 -17.10 16.20
CA CYS A 135 -31.03 -15.72 16.26
C CYS A 135 -30.32 -14.86 15.22
N GLU A 136 -31.08 -14.29 14.28
CA GLU A 136 -30.57 -13.43 13.19
C GLU A 136 -29.73 -12.25 13.71
N ASP A 137 -30.05 -11.75 14.92
CA ASP A 137 -29.33 -10.68 15.61
C ASP A 137 -27.89 -11.07 16.00
N ASN A 138 -27.65 -12.35 16.32
CA ASN A 138 -26.34 -12.82 16.76
C ASN A 138 -25.34 -12.88 15.59
N GLN A 139 -25.81 -13.15 14.37
CA GLN A 139 -24.96 -13.20 13.18
C GLN A 139 -24.43 -11.82 12.78
N MET A 140 -25.29 -10.79 12.78
CA MET A 140 -24.86 -9.42 12.46
C MET A 140 -23.86 -8.87 13.48
N ALA A 141 -24.12 -9.13 14.76
CA ALA A 141 -23.20 -8.77 15.81
C ALA A 141 -21.84 -9.48 15.61
N THR A 142 -21.85 -10.77 15.26
CA THR A 142 -20.63 -11.54 14.95
C THR A 142 -19.86 -10.96 13.76
N ILE A 143 -20.55 -10.55 12.69
CA ILE A 143 -19.94 -9.86 11.53
C ILE A 143 -19.26 -8.54 11.97
N SER A 144 -19.93 -7.73 12.78
CA SER A 144 -19.36 -6.47 13.32
C SER A 144 -18.11 -6.72 14.17
N LEU A 145 -18.16 -7.75 15.02
CA LEU A 145 -17.04 -8.14 15.86
C LEU A 145 -15.85 -8.66 15.04
N LEU A 146 -16.10 -9.47 14.01
CA LEU A 146 -15.06 -9.94 13.09
C LEU A 146 -14.39 -8.78 12.37
N LYS A 147 -15.15 -7.79 11.87
CA LYS A 147 -14.58 -6.57 11.27
C LYS A 147 -13.70 -5.79 12.26
N SER A 148 -14.11 -5.71 13.52
CA SER A 148 -13.33 -5.06 14.58
C SER A 148 -12.05 -5.83 14.94
N TRP A 149 -12.12 -7.16 14.92
CA TRP A 149 -10.96 -8.05 15.07
C TRP A 149 -9.98 -7.90 13.91
N THR A 150 -10.46 -7.92 12.66
CA THR A 150 -9.61 -7.68 11.48
C THR A 150 -8.86 -6.36 11.60
N SER A 151 -9.55 -5.28 11.97
CA SER A 151 -8.90 -3.97 12.20
C SER A 151 -7.85 -3.99 13.31
N LEU A 152 -8.03 -4.82 14.34
CA LEU A 152 -7.03 -5.01 15.38
C LEU A 152 -5.81 -5.76 14.83
N LYS A 153 -6.04 -6.83 14.06
CA LYS A 153 -4.98 -7.68 13.49
C LYS A 153 -4.15 -6.98 12.43
N GLU A 154 -4.78 -6.15 11.60
CA GLU A 154 -4.09 -5.22 10.69
C GLU A 154 -3.12 -4.30 11.46
N LYS A 155 -3.52 -3.81 12.66
CA LYS A 155 -2.68 -2.93 13.48
C LYS A 155 -1.56 -3.67 14.21
N THR A 156 -1.75 -4.95 14.56
CA THR A 156 -0.70 -5.76 15.19
C THR A 156 0.27 -6.34 14.18
N GLY A 157 -0.03 -6.27 12.87
CA GLY A 157 0.80 -6.83 11.79
C GLY A 157 0.50 -8.29 11.48
N ASP A 158 -0.53 -8.88 12.11
CA ASP A 158 -0.94 -10.27 11.90
C ASP A 158 -1.83 -10.39 10.64
N ILE A 159 -1.24 -10.18 9.46
CA ILE A 159 -2.00 -10.10 8.18
C ILE A 159 -2.70 -11.42 7.83
N ASP A 160 -2.08 -12.57 8.09
CA ASP A 160 -2.69 -13.87 7.81
C ASP A 160 -3.97 -14.09 8.62
N GLU A 161 -3.95 -13.78 9.93
CA GLU A 161 -5.15 -13.87 10.77
C GLU A 161 -6.22 -12.85 10.37
N ALA A 162 -5.81 -11.67 9.87
CA ALA A 162 -6.74 -10.68 9.33
C ALA A 162 -7.48 -11.23 8.09
N ILE A 163 -6.77 -11.95 7.20
CA ILE A 163 -7.37 -12.62 6.03
C ILE A 163 -8.32 -13.75 6.46
N ASP A 164 -7.95 -14.54 7.46
CA ASP A 164 -8.80 -15.63 7.98
C ASP A 164 -10.09 -15.09 8.61
N THR A 165 -10.00 -13.98 9.35
CA THR A 165 -11.17 -13.34 9.97
C THR A 165 -12.10 -12.69 8.96
N LEU A 166 -11.57 -12.09 7.88
CA LEU A 166 -12.39 -11.63 6.76
C LEU A 166 -13.05 -12.79 6.01
N SER A 167 -12.37 -13.94 5.88
CA SER A 167 -12.95 -15.13 5.27
C SER A 167 -14.12 -15.69 6.10
N CYS A 168 -13.99 -15.69 7.43
CA CYS A 168 -15.11 -16.00 8.32
C CYS A 168 -16.26 -14.99 8.18
N CYS A 169 -15.95 -13.71 8.05
CA CYS A 169 -16.94 -12.65 7.85
C CYS A 169 -17.72 -12.87 6.55
N LEU A 170 -17.02 -13.14 5.45
CA LEU A 170 -17.62 -13.42 4.15
C LEU A 170 -18.54 -14.64 4.17
N ASN A 171 -18.09 -15.74 4.78
CA ASN A 171 -18.91 -16.94 4.90
C ASN A 171 -20.23 -16.65 5.63
N LEU A 172 -20.20 -15.90 6.73
CA LEU A 172 -21.41 -15.51 7.46
C LEU A 172 -22.31 -14.57 6.64
N GLN A 173 -21.72 -13.63 5.90
CA GLN A 173 -22.49 -12.74 5.02
C GLN A 173 -23.18 -13.53 3.90
N MET A 174 -22.49 -14.50 3.29
CA MET A 174 -23.04 -15.36 2.24
C MET A 174 -24.16 -16.25 2.77
N THR A 175 -23.98 -16.92 3.91
CA THR A 175 -25.04 -17.74 4.52
C THR A 175 -26.30 -16.93 4.82
N LYS A 176 -26.13 -15.67 5.24
CA LYS A 176 -27.26 -14.79 5.55
C LYS A 176 -27.93 -14.25 4.27
N LEU A 177 -27.19 -14.00 3.19
CA LEU A 177 -27.78 -13.69 1.88
C LEU A 177 -28.60 -14.85 1.33
N GLU A 178 -28.11 -16.09 1.46
CA GLU A 178 -28.85 -17.30 1.05
C GLU A 178 -30.16 -17.46 1.85
N GLN A 179 -30.11 -17.23 3.16
CA GLN A 179 -31.29 -17.25 4.04
C GLN A 179 -32.30 -16.16 3.66
N GLN A 180 -31.83 -14.95 3.32
CA GLN A 180 -32.69 -13.84 2.87
C GLN A 180 -33.39 -14.12 1.54
N GLN A 181 -32.79 -14.91 0.65
CA GLN A 181 -33.41 -15.30 -0.62
C GLN A 181 -34.51 -16.35 -0.45
N CYS A 182 -34.51 -17.11 0.65
CA CYS A 182 -35.46 -18.18 0.93
C CYS A 182 -36.65 -17.75 1.82
N GLY A 183 -36.57 -16.60 2.49
CA GLY A 183 -37.60 -16.09 3.41
C GLY A 183 -38.38 -14.89 2.86
N ASN A 184 -39.60 -14.66 3.36
CA ASN A 184 -40.30 -13.39 3.17
C ASN A 184 -39.49 -12.29 3.89
N ALA A 185 -38.92 -11.36 3.13
CA ALA A 185 -38.10 -10.26 3.64
C ALA A 185 -38.88 -9.37 4.62
N SER A 186 -38.85 -9.70 5.92
CA SER A 186 -39.35 -8.83 6.97
C SER A 186 -38.18 -8.09 7.63
N ALA A 187 -38.26 -6.76 7.60
CA ALA A 187 -37.37 -5.76 8.19
C ALA A 187 -36.09 -5.43 7.37
N ALA A 188 -36.21 -4.40 6.52
CA ALA A 188 -35.13 -3.79 5.74
C ALA A 188 -33.94 -3.22 6.55
N ARG A 189 -33.96 -3.31 7.89
CA ARG A 189 -32.92 -2.74 8.77
C ARG A 189 -31.77 -3.70 9.05
N ASP A 190 -32.00 -5.01 8.88
CA ASP A 190 -31.04 -6.08 9.21
C ASP A 190 -30.61 -6.93 8.00
N CYS A 191 -30.89 -6.44 6.78
CA CYS A 191 -30.49 -7.11 5.54
C CYS A 191 -29.01 -6.89 5.21
N ILE A 192 -28.36 -7.93 4.67
CA ILE A 192 -27.01 -7.79 4.12
C ILE A 192 -27.18 -7.47 2.65
N THR A 193 -26.41 -6.52 2.15
CA THR A 193 -26.46 -6.17 0.73
C THR A 193 -25.29 -6.80 -0.01
N PHE A 194 -25.44 -7.06 -1.31
CA PHE A 194 -24.33 -7.49 -2.15
C PHE A 194 -23.18 -6.46 -2.12
N SER A 195 -23.48 -5.16 -1.99
CA SER A 195 -22.45 -4.14 -1.76
C SER A 195 -21.63 -4.38 -0.48
N GLN A 196 -22.24 -4.79 0.63
CA GLN A 196 -21.50 -5.09 1.86
C GLN A 196 -20.58 -6.33 1.73
N VAL A 197 -20.94 -7.27 0.86
CA VAL A 197 -20.09 -8.41 0.50
C VAL A 197 -18.94 -7.97 -0.37
N ALA A 198 -19.21 -7.17 -1.42
CA ALA A 198 -18.18 -6.58 -2.27
C ALA A 198 -17.17 -5.77 -1.46
N ASP A 199 -17.63 -4.97 -0.49
CA ASP A 199 -16.79 -4.20 0.42
C ASP A 199 -15.84 -5.07 1.27
N THR A 200 -16.30 -6.26 1.67
CA THR A 200 -15.53 -7.20 2.49
C THR A 200 -14.56 -8.01 1.63
N LEU A 201 -14.97 -8.40 0.42
CA LEU A 201 -14.11 -9.03 -0.59
C LEU A 201 -12.99 -8.09 -1.01
N GLN A 202 -13.30 -6.83 -1.30
CA GLN A 202 -12.31 -5.81 -1.65
C GLN A 202 -11.26 -5.68 -0.55
N ARG A 203 -11.69 -5.65 0.72
CA ARG A 203 -10.77 -5.56 1.85
C ARG A 203 -9.89 -6.81 2.00
N ARG A 204 -10.45 -8.01 1.81
CA ARG A 204 -9.67 -9.26 1.82
C ARG A 204 -8.68 -9.29 0.65
N GLY A 205 -9.13 -8.93 -0.55
CA GLY A 205 -8.31 -8.83 -1.74
C GLY A 205 -7.13 -7.88 -1.56
N SER A 206 -7.35 -6.69 -0.99
CA SER A 206 -6.26 -5.76 -0.66
C SER A 206 -5.24 -6.35 0.32
N LEU A 207 -5.68 -7.05 1.38
CA LEU A 207 -4.74 -7.72 2.30
C LEU A 207 -4.01 -8.89 1.64
N CYS A 208 -4.68 -9.66 0.78
CA CYS A 208 -4.05 -10.71 0.00
C CYS A 208 -2.97 -10.15 -0.93
N MET A 209 -3.17 -8.96 -1.52
CA MET A 209 -2.14 -8.27 -2.31
C MET A 209 -0.92 -7.90 -1.47
N GLU A 210 -1.13 -7.32 -0.29
CA GLU A 210 -0.04 -6.92 0.62
C GLU A 210 0.81 -8.12 1.09
N ASN A 211 0.19 -9.30 1.15
CA ASN A 211 0.83 -10.54 1.58
C ASN A 211 1.29 -11.44 0.41
N ASP A 212 1.47 -10.86 -0.79
CA ASP A 212 1.91 -11.56 -2.02
C ASP A 212 1.03 -12.76 -2.47
N ARG A 213 -0.21 -12.83 -1.97
CA ARG A 213 -1.23 -13.83 -2.36
C ARG A 213 -2.05 -13.34 -3.57
N VAL A 214 -1.37 -13.13 -4.69
CA VAL A 214 -1.94 -12.52 -5.92
C VAL A 214 -3.13 -13.33 -6.47
N ASP A 215 -3.07 -14.66 -6.42
CA ASP A 215 -4.17 -15.53 -6.89
C ASP A 215 -5.47 -15.34 -6.09
N ALA A 216 -5.36 -15.26 -4.76
CA ALA A 216 -6.51 -15.05 -3.90
C ALA A 216 -7.11 -13.66 -4.11
N ALA A 217 -6.27 -12.64 -4.27
CA ALA A 217 -6.71 -11.28 -4.60
C ALA A 217 -7.44 -11.23 -5.94
N LEU A 218 -6.94 -11.93 -6.97
CA LEU A 218 -7.62 -12.01 -8.28
C LEU A 218 -9.02 -12.61 -8.17
N ALA A 219 -9.18 -13.68 -7.39
CA ALA A 219 -10.49 -14.29 -7.17
C ALA A 219 -11.45 -13.30 -6.49
N ASP A 220 -10.99 -12.60 -5.44
CA ASP A 220 -11.79 -11.63 -4.71
C ASP A 220 -12.22 -10.45 -5.58
N PHE A 221 -11.28 -9.83 -6.30
CA PHE A 221 -11.59 -8.68 -7.15
C PHE A 221 -12.43 -9.04 -8.38
N THR A 222 -12.34 -10.29 -8.87
CA THR A 222 -13.23 -10.78 -9.94
C THR A 222 -14.68 -10.82 -9.45
N GLU A 223 -14.88 -11.29 -8.21
CA GLU A 223 -16.19 -11.33 -7.59
C GLU A 223 -16.72 -9.92 -7.24
N VAL A 224 -15.85 -9.03 -6.75
CA VAL A 224 -16.18 -7.61 -6.55
C VAL A 224 -16.68 -7.00 -7.86
N LEU A 225 -15.95 -7.18 -8.96
CA LEU A 225 -16.34 -6.65 -10.27
C LEU A 225 -17.70 -7.19 -10.71
N ARG A 226 -17.92 -8.51 -10.55
CA ARG A 226 -19.20 -9.16 -10.86
C ARG A 226 -20.37 -8.51 -10.11
N ILE A 227 -20.21 -8.31 -8.80
CA ILE A 227 -21.23 -7.69 -7.96
C ILE A 227 -21.49 -6.24 -8.35
N ARG A 228 -20.44 -5.43 -8.55
CA ARG A 228 -20.57 -4.01 -8.92
C ARG A 228 -21.27 -3.84 -10.26
N ILE A 229 -20.93 -4.65 -11.25
CA ILE A 229 -21.61 -4.63 -12.56
C ILE A 229 -23.09 -5.00 -12.41
N GLN A 230 -23.41 -5.99 -11.56
CA GLN A 230 -24.78 -6.44 -11.37
C GLN A 230 -25.66 -5.41 -10.65
N GLU A 231 -25.13 -4.73 -9.63
CA GLU A 231 -25.88 -3.77 -8.80
C GLU A 231 -25.93 -2.37 -9.42
N GLU A 232 -24.82 -1.89 -9.98
CA GLU A 232 -24.61 -0.49 -10.37
C GLU A 232 -24.43 -0.33 -11.90
N GLY A 233 -24.16 -1.41 -12.62
CA GLY A 233 -23.90 -1.42 -14.06
C GLY A 233 -22.41 -1.35 -14.42
N PRO A 234 -22.06 -1.61 -15.70
CA PRO A 234 -20.67 -1.66 -16.16
C PRO A 234 -19.97 -0.29 -16.22
N ASP A 235 -20.73 0.79 -16.22
CA ASP A 235 -20.21 2.17 -16.30
C ASP A 235 -20.08 2.84 -14.92
N ALA A 236 -20.35 2.10 -13.84
CA ALA A 236 -20.22 2.61 -12.48
C ALA A 236 -18.74 2.88 -12.12
N PRO A 237 -18.42 3.99 -11.42
CA PRO A 237 -17.06 4.27 -10.97
C PRO A 237 -16.44 3.13 -10.14
N SER A 238 -17.26 2.49 -9.30
CA SER A 238 -16.87 1.33 -8.49
C SER A 238 -16.45 0.11 -9.33
N ALA A 239 -17.11 -0.10 -10.48
CA ALA A 239 -16.74 -1.14 -11.44
C ALA A 239 -15.42 -0.77 -12.14
N GLY A 240 -15.24 0.51 -12.50
CA GLY A 240 -13.99 1.03 -13.05
C GLY A 240 -12.79 0.82 -12.10
N ASP A 241 -12.98 1.04 -10.80
CA ASP A 241 -11.95 0.79 -9.78
C ASP A 241 -11.60 -0.69 -9.65
N ALA A 242 -12.61 -1.57 -9.62
CA ALA A 242 -12.39 -3.02 -9.60
C ALA A 242 -11.65 -3.51 -10.87
N MET A 243 -11.99 -2.98 -12.05
CA MET A 243 -11.29 -3.26 -13.31
C MET A 243 -9.84 -2.80 -13.27
N HIS A 244 -9.58 -1.60 -12.74
CA HIS A 244 -8.22 -1.09 -12.58
C HIS A 244 -7.38 -1.99 -11.67
N THR A 245 -7.91 -2.41 -10.52
CA THR A 245 -7.21 -3.33 -9.61
C THR A 245 -6.97 -4.70 -10.25
N LEU A 246 -7.94 -5.25 -10.98
CA LEU A 246 -7.76 -6.50 -11.73
C LEU A 246 -6.68 -6.38 -12.81
N GLY A 247 -6.63 -5.26 -13.53
CA GLY A 247 -5.58 -4.99 -14.50
C GLY A 247 -4.19 -5.00 -13.87
N LEU A 248 -4.05 -4.41 -12.68
CA LEU A 248 -2.78 -4.42 -11.93
C LEU A 248 -2.39 -5.81 -11.44
N LEU A 249 -3.33 -6.56 -10.89
CA LEU A 249 -3.08 -7.94 -10.44
C LEU A 249 -2.63 -8.85 -11.59
N ARG A 250 -3.24 -8.70 -12.78
CA ARG A 250 -2.82 -9.42 -13.98
C ARG A 250 -1.47 -8.95 -14.51
N PHE A 251 -1.18 -7.65 -14.42
CA PHE A 251 0.15 -7.11 -14.74
C PHE A 251 1.23 -7.73 -13.83
N LEU A 252 0.98 -7.84 -12.52
CA LEU A 252 1.89 -8.52 -11.58
C LEU A 252 2.12 -9.99 -11.94
N LYS A 253 1.09 -10.66 -12.48
CA LYS A 253 1.18 -12.03 -13.02
C LYS A 253 1.87 -12.14 -14.39
N ARG A 254 2.25 -11.02 -15.01
CA ARG A 254 2.75 -10.94 -16.39
C ARG A 254 1.73 -11.40 -17.45
N GLU A 255 0.44 -11.34 -17.13
CA GLU A 255 -0.66 -11.58 -18.08
C GLU A 255 -1.02 -10.27 -18.79
N PHE A 256 -0.10 -9.76 -19.62
CA PHE A 256 -0.15 -8.39 -20.14
C PHE A 256 -1.36 -8.10 -21.03
N GLU A 257 -1.77 -9.02 -21.90
CA GLU A 257 -2.92 -8.81 -22.78
C GLU A 257 -4.24 -8.74 -21.99
N ALA A 258 -4.40 -9.62 -20.99
CA ALA A 258 -5.58 -9.62 -20.13
C ALA A 258 -5.59 -8.39 -19.20
N ALA A 259 -4.42 -7.97 -18.71
CA ALA A 259 -4.26 -6.73 -17.97
C ALA A 259 -4.68 -5.51 -18.82
N LEU A 260 -4.24 -5.45 -20.07
CA LEU A 260 -4.58 -4.36 -20.99
C LEU A 260 -6.09 -4.28 -21.24
N GLY A 261 -6.76 -5.42 -21.41
CA GLY A 261 -8.22 -5.48 -21.59
C GLY A 261 -8.98 -4.85 -20.41
N HIS A 262 -8.63 -5.22 -19.17
CA HIS A 262 -9.24 -4.60 -17.99
C HIS A 262 -8.90 -3.11 -17.85
N MET A 263 -7.67 -2.72 -18.20
CA MET A 263 -7.23 -1.32 -18.15
C MET A 263 -7.96 -0.43 -19.16
N TRP A 264 -8.28 -0.95 -20.35
CA TRP A 264 -9.04 -0.21 -21.35
C TRP A 264 -10.47 0.08 -20.89
N GLU A 265 -11.14 -0.90 -20.29
CA GLU A 265 -12.48 -0.69 -19.73
C GLU A 265 -12.44 0.27 -18.53
N ALA A 266 -11.45 0.15 -17.65
CA ALA A 266 -11.25 1.10 -16.55
C ALA A 266 -11.00 2.53 -17.07
N LEU A 267 -10.18 2.69 -18.11
CA LEU A 267 -9.91 3.99 -18.73
C LEU A 267 -11.18 4.58 -19.36
N ARG A 268 -12.00 3.74 -20.01
CA ARG A 268 -13.27 4.17 -20.62
C ARG A 268 -14.21 4.78 -19.57
N VAL A 269 -14.41 4.09 -18.44
CA VAL A 269 -15.28 4.57 -17.34
C VAL A 269 -14.71 5.86 -16.74
N ARG A 270 -13.42 5.88 -16.41
CA ARG A 270 -12.76 7.04 -15.77
C ARG A 270 -12.69 8.27 -16.69
N LYS A 271 -12.59 8.07 -18.01
CA LYS A 271 -12.65 9.17 -18.99
C LYS A 271 -14.02 9.83 -19.01
N VAL A 272 -15.10 9.04 -19.03
CA VAL A 272 -16.47 9.58 -18.98
C VAL A 272 -16.68 10.39 -17.69
N LEU A 273 -16.24 9.84 -16.56
CA LEU A 273 -16.33 10.51 -15.26
C LEU A 273 -15.59 11.86 -15.26
N ALA A 274 -14.34 11.88 -15.73
CA ALA A 274 -13.53 13.11 -15.78
C ALA A 274 -14.16 14.17 -16.72
N ASP A 275 -14.69 13.75 -17.87
CA ASP A 275 -15.36 14.64 -18.83
C ASP A 275 -16.67 15.22 -18.26
N GLU A 276 -17.38 14.47 -17.40
CA GLU A 276 -18.61 14.92 -16.73
C GLU A 276 -18.32 15.93 -15.61
N GLU A 277 -17.30 15.69 -14.80
CA GLU A 277 -16.89 16.60 -13.72
C GLU A 277 -16.40 17.95 -14.26
N GLU A 278 -15.68 17.94 -15.39
CA GLU A 278 -15.22 19.14 -16.07
C GLU A 278 -16.38 20.00 -16.56
N LYS A 279 -17.42 19.38 -17.15
CA LYS A 279 -18.62 20.08 -17.62
C LYS A 279 -19.44 20.67 -16.47
N CYS A 280 -19.50 19.98 -15.33
CA CYS A 280 -20.29 20.43 -14.18
C CYS A 280 -19.65 21.61 -13.44
N GLY A 281 -18.44 22.04 -13.81
CA GLY A 281 -17.71 23.11 -13.13
C GLY A 281 -17.34 22.78 -11.68
N ASN A 282 -17.53 21.52 -11.28
CA ASN A 282 -17.28 20.99 -9.95
C ASN A 282 -16.00 20.16 -9.96
N GLY A 283 -14.99 20.62 -10.72
CA GLY A 283 -13.81 19.86 -11.11
C GLY A 283 -13.05 19.28 -9.92
N SER A 284 -13.48 18.09 -9.50
CA SER A 284 -12.73 17.28 -8.56
C SER A 284 -11.49 16.81 -9.31
N TRP A 285 -10.34 17.05 -8.71
CA TRP A 285 -9.06 16.54 -9.24
C TRP A 285 -9.04 14.99 -9.19
N GLU A 286 -9.94 14.37 -8.42
CA GLU A 286 -9.99 12.93 -8.19
C GLU A 286 -10.22 12.11 -9.46
N ALA A 287 -11.24 12.38 -10.27
CA ALA A 287 -11.49 11.59 -11.49
C ALA A 287 -10.35 11.74 -12.51
N ARG A 288 -9.76 12.94 -12.60
CA ARG A 288 -8.56 13.18 -13.42
C ARG A 288 -7.35 12.39 -12.90
N MET A 289 -7.17 12.29 -11.58
CA MET A 289 -6.08 11.50 -10.98
C MET A 289 -6.29 10.00 -11.19
N LEU A 290 -7.52 9.51 -11.07
CA LEU A 290 -7.86 8.11 -11.37
C LEU A 290 -7.61 7.79 -12.84
N LYS A 291 -7.95 8.70 -13.76
CA LYS A 291 -7.62 8.57 -15.19
C LYS A 291 -6.10 8.49 -15.38
N ALA A 292 -5.34 9.40 -14.77
CA ALA A 292 -3.88 9.42 -14.84
C ALA A 292 -3.25 8.13 -14.29
N ASP A 293 -3.72 7.62 -13.13
CA ASP A 293 -3.27 6.35 -12.56
C ASP A 293 -3.47 5.19 -13.57
N THR A 294 -4.58 5.14 -14.31
CA THR A 294 -4.79 4.11 -15.34
C THR A 294 -3.86 4.28 -16.55
N LEU A 295 -3.64 5.52 -17.00
CA LEU A 295 -2.80 5.82 -18.17
C LEU A 295 -1.35 5.35 -17.96
N VAL A 296 -0.78 5.58 -16.76
CA VAL A 296 0.58 5.09 -16.43
C VAL A 296 0.69 3.59 -16.64
N ILE A 297 -0.28 2.84 -16.12
CA ILE A 297 -0.25 1.39 -16.18
C ILE A 297 -0.46 0.87 -17.59
N ILE A 298 -1.31 1.52 -18.40
CA ILE A 298 -1.43 1.21 -19.83
C ILE A 298 -0.10 1.44 -20.55
N GLY A 299 0.55 2.58 -20.33
CA GLY A 299 1.84 2.90 -20.93
C GLY A 299 2.91 1.85 -20.60
N MET A 300 2.93 1.39 -19.35
CA MET A 300 3.80 0.31 -18.92
C MET A 300 3.46 -1.06 -19.49
N ILE A 301 2.19 -1.44 -19.56
CA ILE A 301 1.78 -2.71 -20.16
C ILE A 301 2.19 -2.72 -21.64
N LEU A 302 2.01 -1.60 -22.34
CA LEU A 302 2.42 -1.45 -23.74
C LEU A 302 3.94 -1.53 -23.92
N HIS A 303 4.71 -0.99 -22.98
CA HIS A 303 6.15 -1.17 -22.93
C HIS A 303 6.54 -2.66 -22.83
N GLU A 304 5.96 -3.40 -21.88
CA GLU A 304 6.22 -4.85 -21.72
C GLU A 304 5.76 -5.69 -22.92
N LEU A 305 4.72 -5.26 -23.64
CA LEU A 305 4.26 -5.87 -24.89
C LEU A 305 5.14 -5.52 -26.10
N GLY A 306 6.24 -4.78 -25.93
CA GLY A 306 7.15 -4.37 -26.99
C GLY A 306 6.58 -3.29 -27.92
N LYS A 307 5.69 -2.44 -27.41
CA LYS A 307 5.11 -1.28 -28.11
C LYS A 307 5.35 0.03 -27.34
N PRO A 308 6.60 0.36 -27.00
CA PRO A 308 6.93 1.54 -26.19
C PRO A 308 6.52 2.86 -26.86
N GLU A 309 6.47 2.94 -28.19
CA GLU A 309 6.09 4.17 -28.92
C GLU A 309 4.64 4.58 -28.63
N VAL A 310 3.73 3.60 -28.59
CA VAL A 310 2.33 3.83 -28.23
C VAL A 310 2.22 4.08 -26.73
N GLY A 311 3.03 3.39 -25.93
CA GLY A 311 3.08 3.58 -24.48
C GLY A 311 3.45 5.01 -24.08
N ILE A 312 4.44 5.61 -24.75
CA ILE A 312 4.89 6.99 -24.51
C ILE A 312 3.73 7.99 -24.67
N GLN A 313 2.86 7.83 -25.67
CA GLN A 313 1.71 8.73 -25.86
C GLN A 313 0.79 8.77 -24.64
N PHE A 314 0.51 7.62 -24.03
CA PHE A 314 -0.30 7.54 -22.82
C PHE A 314 0.43 8.08 -21.58
N LEU A 315 1.75 7.89 -21.51
CA LEU A 315 2.56 8.42 -20.42
C LEU A 315 2.72 9.94 -20.50
N ASP A 316 2.83 10.52 -21.69
CA ASP A 316 2.84 11.96 -21.92
C ASP A 316 1.49 12.58 -21.54
N GLU A 317 0.37 11.99 -21.98
CA GLU A 317 -0.97 12.42 -21.54
C GLU A 317 -1.09 12.36 -20.00
N CYS A 318 -0.56 11.31 -19.37
CA CYS A 318 -0.56 11.23 -17.91
C CYS A 318 0.29 12.34 -17.26
N LEU A 319 1.47 12.62 -17.82
CA LEU A 319 2.39 13.63 -17.29
C LEU A 319 1.73 15.00 -17.34
N GLU A 320 1.15 15.36 -18.48
CA GLU A 320 0.39 16.61 -18.67
C GLU A 320 -0.74 16.73 -17.64
N LEU A 321 -1.58 15.68 -17.52
CA LEU A 321 -2.71 15.68 -16.59
C LEU A 321 -2.27 15.88 -15.13
N ARG A 322 -1.17 15.27 -14.69
CA ARG A 322 -0.66 15.42 -13.32
C ARG A 322 -0.03 16.78 -13.10
N THR A 323 0.75 17.28 -14.06
CA THR A 323 1.42 18.57 -13.94
C THR A 323 0.43 19.72 -13.91
N GLU A 324 -0.64 19.67 -14.71
CA GLU A 324 -1.68 20.71 -14.74
C GLU A 324 -2.53 20.77 -13.48
N SER A 325 -2.80 19.62 -12.85
CA SER A 325 -3.76 19.50 -11.75
C SER A 325 -3.15 19.72 -10.36
N MET A 326 -1.93 19.21 -10.13
CA MET A 326 -1.33 19.15 -8.79
C MET A 326 -0.18 20.15 -8.58
N GLY A 327 0.29 20.79 -9.65
CA GLY A 327 1.57 21.52 -9.62
C GLY A 327 2.76 20.56 -9.48
N MET A 328 3.99 21.10 -9.55
CA MET A 328 5.25 20.33 -9.72
C MET A 328 5.70 19.44 -8.54
N LEU A 329 4.86 19.18 -7.53
CA LEU A 329 5.24 18.55 -6.25
C LEU A 329 4.46 17.27 -5.92
N ASP A 330 4.09 16.49 -6.94
CA ASP A 330 3.53 15.13 -6.74
C ASP A 330 4.64 14.09 -7.00
N GLU A 331 4.91 13.24 -6.00
CA GLU A 331 5.88 12.13 -6.12
C GLU A 331 5.51 11.18 -7.27
N LYS A 332 4.21 11.01 -7.56
CA LYS A 332 3.76 10.17 -8.68
C LYS A 332 4.21 10.73 -10.04
N VAL A 333 4.50 12.03 -10.16
CA VAL A 333 5.07 12.61 -11.40
C VAL A 333 6.49 12.07 -11.64
N ALA A 334 7.27 11.84 -10.58
CA ALA A 334 8.58 11.20 -10.70
C ALA A 334 8.46 9.74 -11.19
N ASP A 335 7.42 9.00 -10.77
CA ASP A 335 7.14 7.66 -11.28
C ASP A 335 6.79 7.67 -12.78
N VAL A 336 6.02 8.65 -13.26
CA VAL A 336 5.73 8.81 -14.70
C VAL A 336 7.01 9.11 -15.46
N HIS A 337 7.86 10.02 -14.97
CA HIS A 337 9.17 10.29 -15.55
C HIS A 337 10.04 9.04 -15.63
N ALA A 338 10.04 8.21 -14.59
CA ALA A 338 10.78 6.94 -14.60
C ALA A 338 10.21 5.94 -15.64
N ALA A 339 8.89 5.93 -15.86
CA ALA A 339 8.29 5.10 -16.91
C ALA A 339 8.64 5.60 -18.32
N LEU A 340 8.61 6.92 -18.55
CA LEU A 340 9.02 7.55 -19.81
C LEU A 340 10.50 7.32 -20.10
N GLU A 341 11.38 7.46 -19.09
CA GLU A 341 12.81 7.18 -19.22
C GLU A 341 13.07 5.78 -19.77
N ARG A 342 12.43 4.75 -19.18
CA ARG A 342 12.59 3.37 -19.63
C ARG A 342 12.13 3.19 -21.07
N ALA A 343 10.96 3.72 -21.41
CA ALA A 343 10.41 3.60 -22.76
C ALA A 343 11.29 4.31 -23.80
N HIS A 344 11.80 5.51 -23.51
CA HIS A 344 12.72 6.22 -24.39
C HIS A 344 14.08 5.52 -24.49
N ARG A 345 14.58 4.94 -23.39
CA ARG A 345 15.86 4.22 -23.38
C ARG A 345 15.80 2.96 -24.25
N ASP A 346 14.68 2.23 -24.22
CA ASP A 346 14.49 1.03 -25.04
C ASP A 346 14.34 1.34 -26.54
N LEU A 347 13.97 2.59 -26.87
CA LEU A 347 13.96 3.14 -28.23
C LEU A 347 15.27 3.82 -28.64
N ASP A 348 16.32 3.75 -27.81
CA ASP A 348 17.59 4.47 -27.98
C ASP A 348 17.44 6.02 -28.09
N HIS A 349 16.31 6.58 -27.63
CA HIS A 349 16.07 8.02 -27.53
C HIS A 349 16.73 8.61 -26.27
N PHE A 350 18.07 8.51 -26.19
CA PHE A 350 18.82 8.83 -24.97
C PHE A 350 18.70 10.29 -24.50
N GLU A 351 18.50 11.25 -25.41
CA GLU A 351 18.31 12.66 -25.04
C GLU A 351 17.02 12.88 -24.26
N ASP A 352 15.92 12.27 -24.71
CA ASP A 352 14.62 12.38 -24.03
C ASP A 352 14.61 11.57 -22.73
N ALA A 353 15.22 10.38 -22.72
CA ALA A 353 15.42 9.61 -21.49
C ALA A 353 16.17 10.44 -20.42
N SER A 354 17.22 11.17 -20.81
CA SER A 354 17.97 12.06 -19.89
C SER A 354 17.08 13.18 -19.35
N LYS A 355 16.25 13.81 -20.19
CA LYS A 355 15.30 14.86 -19.74
C LYS A 355 14.35 14.32 -18.68
N HIS A 356 13.78 13.13 -18.86
CA HIS A 356 12.87 12.55 -17.87
C HIS A 356 13.60 12.15 -16.58
N CYS A 357 14.84 11.62 -16.64
CA CYS A 357 15.64 11.42 -15.42
C CYS A 357 15.87 12.72 -14.65
N ILE A 358 16.20 13.82 -15.34
CA ILE A 358 16.41 15.13 -14.72
C ILE A 358 15.10 15.65 -14.10
N GLY A 359 13.98 15.46 -14.78
CA GLY A 359 12.65 15.76 -14.25
C GLY A 359 12.37 15.02 -12.93
N ALA A 360 12.58 13.70 -12.91
CA ALA A 360 12.42 12.89 -11.70
C ALA A 360 13.37 13.32 -10.56
N LEU A 361 14.65 13.61 -10.89
CA LEU A 361 15.64 14.06 -9.91
C LEU A 361 15.22 15.36 -9.24
N ASN A 362 14.78 16.36 -10.01
CA ASN A 362 14.36 17.65 -9.47
C ASN A 362 13.18 17.50 -8.50
N ILE A 363 12.20 16.66 -8.85
CA ILE A 363 11.02 16.43 -8.00
C ILE A 363 11.43 15.75 -6.69
N ILE A 364 12.24 14.69 -6.77
CA ILE A 364 12.68 13.95 -5.59
C ILE A 364 13.55 14.83 -4.68
N GLU A 365 14.48 15.62 -5.24
CA GLU A 365 15.29 16.57 -4.46
C GLU A 365 14.43 17.66 -3.81
N MET A 366 13.38 18.14 -4.48
CA MET A 366 12.49 19.14 -3.91
C MET A 366 11.62 18.60 -2.76
N ILE A 367 11.13 17.36 -2.87
CA ILE A 367 10.22 16.78 -1.87
C ILE A 367 11.00 16.20 -0.68
N HIS A 368 12.06 15.44 -0.94
CA HIS A 368 12.76 14.65 0.08
C HIS A 368 14.14 15.21 0.43
N GLY A 369 14.62 16.21 -0.31
CA GLY A 369 15.95 16.76 -0.17
C GLY A 369 17.01 15.94 -0.91
N ALA A 370 18.21 16.50 -1.02
CA ALA A 370 19.34 15.88 -1.71
C ALA A 370 19.77 14.54 -1.08
N SER A 371 19.47 14.29 0.20
CA SER A 371 19.90 13.10 0.95
C SER A 371 19.03 11.85 0.73
N ASP A 372 18.02 11.91 -0.15
CA ASP A 372 17.17 10.76 -0.49
C ASP A 372 17.96 9.65 -1.22
N MET A 373 17.72 8.39 -0.88
CA MET A 373 18.42 7.22 -1.43
C MET A 373 18.21 7.01 -2.93
N ARG A 374 17.19 7.64 -3.54
CA ARG A 374 16.92 7.57 -4.98
C ARG A 374 17.79 8.53 -5.79
N VAL A 375 18.26 9.63 -5.18
CA VAL A 375 19.12 10.64 -5.82
C VAL A 375 20.37 10.02 -6.46
N PRO A 376 21.19 9.19 -5.77
CA PRO A 376 22.38 8.59 -6.40
C PRO A 376 22.03 7.72 -7.61
N LYS A 377 20.94 6.95 -7.56
CA LYS A 377 20.51 6.12 -8.69
C LYS A 377 20.15 6.95 -9.93
N LEU A 378 19.49 8.08 -9.72
CA LEU A 378 19.14 9.02 -10.80
C LEU A 378 20.40 9.72 -11.35
N LEU A 379 21.32 10.16 -10.49
CA LEU A 379 22.59 10.77 -10.91
C LEU A 379 23.43 9.81 -11.77
N LEU A 380 23.52 8.54 -11.37
CA LEU A 380 24.23 7.51 -12.14
C LEU A 380 23.55 7.28 -13.50
N SER A 381 22.22 7.19 -13.52
CA SER A 381 21.43 7.00 -14.76
C SER A 381 21.61 8.17 -15.73
N ILE A 382 21.51 9.41 -15.25
CA ILE A 382 21.76 10.62 -16.06
C ILE A 382 23.20 10.62 -16.59
N GLY A 383 24.18 10.31 -15.74
CA GLY A 383 25.59 10.24 -16.14
C GLY A 383 25.84 9.25 -17.28
N MET A 384 25.22 8.06 -17.21
CA MET A 384 25.31 7.04 -18.27
C MET A 384 24.60 7.46 -19.56
N LEU A 385 23.39 8.04 -19.45
CA LEU A 385 22.62 8.50 -20.61
C LEU A 385 23.32 9.66 -21.33
N GLU A 386 23.83 10.65 -20.60
CA GLU A 386 24.59 11.77 -21.17
C GLU A 386 25.90 11.29 -21.83
N PHE A 387 26.54 10.25 -21.29
CA PHE A 387 27.71 9.62 -21.93
C PHE A 387 27.33 9.00 -23.28
N LYS A 388 26.19 8.30 -23.36
CA LYS A 388 25.65 7.77 -24.63
C LYS A 388 25.29 8.88 -25.62
N CYS A 389 24.76 10.00 -25.14
CA CYS A 389 24.51 11.22 -25.93
C CYS A 389 25.79 11.96 -26.37
N LYS A 390 27.00 11.46 -26.01
CA LYS A 390 28.31 12.10 -26.26
C LYS A 390 28.48 13.46 -25.59
N ASN A 391 27.64 13.79 -24.61
CA ASN A 391 27.75 14.99 -23.78
C ASN A 391 28.71 14.73 -22.62
N TYR A 392 29.97 14.40 -22.92
CA TYR A 392 30.94 13.90 -21.94
C TYR A 392 31.18 14.87 -20.77
N ALA A 393 31.09 16.18 -21.00
CA ALA A 393 31.22 17.18 -19.94
C ALA A 393 30.07 17.11 -18.92
N LYS A 394 28.81 16.97 -19.40
CA LYS A 394 27.66 16.80 -18.51
C LYS A 394 27.71 15.45 -17.78
N ALA A 395 28.04 14.39 -18.52
CA ALA A 395 28.21 13.05 -17.95
C ALA A 395 29.23 13.07 -16.80
N LYS A 396 30.38 13.70 -17.01
CA LYS A 396 31.41 13.91 -15.98
C LYS A 396 30.82 14.60 -14.74
N THR A 397 30.13 15.72 -14.89
CA THR A 397 29.56 16.46 -13.75
C THR A 397 28.56 15.64 -12.94
N TYR A 398 27.65 14.90 -13.58
CA TYR A 398 26.67 14.07 -12.85
C TYR A 398 27.31 12.87 -12.16
N LEU A 399 28.30 12.23 -12.80
CA LEU A 399 29.05 11.12 -12.22
C LEU A 399 29.93 11.58 -11.04
N GLU A 400 30.55 12.76 -11.11
CA GLU A 400 31.28 13.36 -9.99
C GLU A 400 30.36 13.63 -8.79
N LYS A 401 29.15 14.14 -9.04
CA LYS A 401 28.13 14.32 -7.98
C LYS A 401 27.75 12.98 -7.33
N PHE A 402 27.55 11.93 -8.12
CA PHE A 402 27.29 10.58 -7.60
C PHE A 402 28.45 10.06 -6.74
N VAL A 403 29.69 10.21 -7.20
CA VAL A 403 30.88 9.75 -6.48
C VAL A 403 31.02 10.51 -5.16
N LEU A 404 30.81 11.83 -5.15
CA LEU A 404 30.82 12.63 -3.93
C LEU A 404 29.76 12.16 -2.95
N TYR A 405 28.54 11.93 -3.43
CA TYR A 405 27.43 11.46 -2.63
C TYR A 405 27.73 10.13 -1.92
N GLN A 406 28.28 9.16 -2.65
CA GLN A 406 28.64 7.85 -2.08
C GLN A 406 29.80 7.95 -1.08
N LYS A 407 30.78 8.84 -1.33
CA LYS A 407 31.88 9.10 -0.38
C LYS A 407 31.37 9.72 0.93
N GLU A 408 30.39 10.62 0.87
CA GLU A 408 29.80 11.24 2.08
C GLU A 408 29.04 10.26 2.98
N ARG A 409 28.48 9.18 2.41
CA ARG A 409 27.76 8.14 3.15
C ARG A 409 28.62 6.92 3.52
N ASP A 410 29.89 6.91 3.13
CA ASP A 410 30.81 5.76 3.27
C ASP A 410 30.29 4.49 2.55
N GLU A 411 29.51 4.66 1.48
CA GLU A 411 28.91 3.60 0.66
C GLU A 411 29.75 3.31 -0.60
N ILE A 412 31.06 3.11 -0.41
CA ILE A 412 32.05 2.99 -1.49
C ILE A 412 32.28 1.54 -1.98
N GLU A 413 31.87 0.54 -1.21
CA GLU A 413 32.10 -0.89 -1.51
C GLU A 413 30.92 -1.54 -2.23
N ASN A 414 30.46 -0.96 -3.35
CA ASN A 414 29.38 -1.54 -4.15
C ASN A 414 29.69 -1.53 -5.66
N THR A 415 29.02 -2.41 -6.40
CA THR A 415 29.23 -2.55 -7.86
C THR A 415 28.75 -1.32 -8.64
N GLU A 416 27.74 -0.61 -8.14
CA GLU A 416 27.24 0.63 -8.74
C GLU A 416 28.32 1.73 -8.72
N TYR A 417 29.07 1.83 -7.63
CA TYR A 417 30.17 2.77 -7.45
C TYR A 417 31.34 2.48 -8.39
N VAL A 418 31.71 1.20 -8.55
CA VAL A 418 32.71 0.78 -9.54
C VAL A 418 32.26 1.14 -10.96
N SER A 419 30.99 0.89 -11.30
CA SER A 419 30.43 1.25 -12.62
C SER A 419 30.47 2.76 -12.86
N ALA A 420 30.14 3.56 -11.85
CA ALA A 420 30.20 5.02 -11.93
C ALA A 420 31.63 5.53 -12.16
N LEU A 421 32.62 5.01 -11.42
CA LEU A 421 34.03 5.37 -11.63
C LEU A 421 34.54 4.97 -13.02
N LEU A 422 34.12 3.80 -13.52
CA LEU A 422 34.43 3.36 -14.88
C LEU A 422 33.88 4.34 -15.93
N MET A 423 32.61 4.73 -15.80
CA MET A 423 31.99 5.71 -16.70
C MET A 423 32.62 7.09 -16.56
N LEU A 424 33.01 7.49 -15.34
CA LEU A 424 33.65 8.77 -15.06
C LEU A 424 35.03 8.83 -15.71
N GLY A 425 35.85 7.79 -15.54
CA GLY A 425 37.15 7.66 -16.20
C GLY A 425 37.04 7.70 -17.72
N LYS A 426 36.04 7.01 -18.30
CA LYS A 426 35.74 7.10 -19.74
C LYS A 426 35.35 8.52 -20.16
N ALA A 427 34.50 9.20 -19.39
CA ALA A 427 34.09 10.57 -19.68
C ALA A 427 35.28 11.53 -19.61
N MET A 428 36.10 11.47 -18.56
CA MET A 428 37.33 12.27 -18.38
C MET A 428 38.34 12.06 -19.51
N HIS A 429 38.53 10.81 -19.94
CA HIS A 429 39.41 10.51 -21.07
C HIS A 429 38.92 11.18 -22.37
N LYS A 430 37.60 11.20 -22.60
CA LYS A 430 36.98 11.84 -23.77
C LYS A 430 36.97 13.37 -23.68
N THR A 431 36.96 13.96 -22.48
CA THR A 431 37.08 15.42 -22.29
C THR A 431 38.53 15.93 -22.33
N GLY A 432 39.52 15.03 -22.32
CA GLY A 432 40.95 15.37 -22.44
C GLY A 432 41.73 15.30 -21.13
N ASP A 433 41.07 15.01 -20.00
CA ASP A 433 41.67 14.91 -18.67
C ASP A 433 42.28 13.52 -18.45
N LYS A 434 43.30 13.18 -19.25
CA LYS A 434 43.84 11.81 -19.29
C LYS A 434 44.42 11.37 -17.96
N ASP A 435 45.11 12.24 -17.22
CA ASP A 435 45.73 11.85 -15.95
C ASP A 435 44.70 11.59 -14.85
N ALA A 436 43.69 12.46 -14.73
CA ALA A 436 42.57 12.23 -13.80
C ALA A 436 41.75 10.98 -14.16
N ALA A 437 41.56 10.70 -15.45
CA ALA A 437 40.92 9.46 -15.90
C ALA A 437 41.68 8.21 -15.44
N ARG A 438 43.02 8.26 -15.48
CA ARG A 438 43.88 7.15 -15.04
C ARG A 438 43.77 6.88 -13.55
N GLU A 439 43.82 7.94 -12.74
CA GLU A 439 43.65 7.84 -11.29
C GLU A 439 42.28 7.27 -10.92
N THR A 440 41.22 7.77 -11.55
CA THR A 440 39.83 7.32 -11.32
C THR A 440 39.63 5.84 -11.69
N LEU A 441 40.22 5.40 -12.81
CA LEU A 441 40.15 3.99 -13.22
C LEU A 441 40.99 3.07 -12.32
N ALA A 442 42.11 3.56 -11.78
CA ALA A 442 42.89 2.81 -10.79
C ALA A 442 42.12 2.65 -9.47
N GLU A 443 41.42 3.70 -9.02
CA GLU A 443 40.50 3.62 -7.87
C GLU A 443 39.41 2.57 -8.11
N ALA A 444 38.79 2.58 -9.29
CA ALA A 444 37.77 1.58 -9.66
C ALA A 444 38.31 0.14 -9.61
N GLN A 445 39.54 -0.08 -10.08
CA GLN A 445 40.20 -1.39 -10.07
C GLN A 445 40.50 -1.88 -8.65
N MET A 446 40.97 -0.99 -7.77
CA MET A 446 41.23 -1.33 -6.38
C MET A 446 39.97 -1.76 -5.64
N ILE A 447 38.87 -1.01 -5.81
CA ILE A 447 37.58 -1.32 -5.16
C ILE A 447 36.93 -2.57 -5.77
N TYR A 448 37.09 -2.79 -7.07
CA TYR A 448 36.63 -4.04 -7.69
C TYR A 448 37.38 -5.27 -7.14
N ALA A 449 38.67 -5.14 -6.84
CA ALA A 449 39.48 -6.20 -6.27
C ALA A 449 39.06 -6.58 -4.83
N THR A 450 38.57 -5.61 -4.04
CA THR A 450 38.10 -5.84 -2.66
C THR A 450 36.68 -6.37 -2.60
N THR A 451 35.80 -5.99 -3.54
CA THR A 451 34.37 -6.33 -3.51
C THR A 451 33.99 -7.74 -4.01
N GLN A 452 34.90 -8.45 -4.72
CA GLN A 452 34.73 -9.82 -5.28
C GLN A 452 33.27 -10.29 -5.48
N PRO A 453 32.60 -9.93 -6.60
CA PRO A 453 31.23 -10.34 -6.82
C PRO A 453 31.09 -11.87 -6.98
N THR A 454 30.34 -12.49 -6.07
CA THR A 454 29.99 -13.91 -6.10
C THR A 454 29.01 -14.21 -7.24
N SER A 455 29.52 -14.67 -8.38
CA SER A 455 28.79 -15.33 -9.46
C SER A 455 27.53 -14.61 -10.01
N ARG A 456 27.73 -13.64 -10.90
CA ARG A 456 26.97 -13.38 -12.16
C ARG A 456 27.34 -12.05 -12.85
N SER A 457 28.08 -11.15 -12.19
CA SER A 457 28.43 -9.81 -12.71
C SER A 457 29.85 -9.70 -13.30
N ASN A 458 30.29 -10.66 -14.11
CA ASN A 458 31.61 -10.60 -14.76
C ASN A 458 31.66 -9.60 -15.94
N SER A 459 30.59 -8.84 -16.22
CA SER A 459 30.54 -7.82 -17.26
C SER A 459 31.32 -6.56 -16.86
N VAL A 460 31.08 -6.02 -15.66
CA VAL A 460 31.74 -4.79 -15.19
C VAL A 460 33.25 -4.96 -15.09
N GLY A 461 33.72 -6.10 -14.57
CA GLY A 461 35.15 -6.42 -14.53
C GLY A 461 35.77 -6.57 -15.92
N LYS A 462 35.06 -7.19 -16.87
CA LYS A 462 35.51 -7.29 -18.27
C LYS A 462 35.59 -5.93 -18.94
N ASP A 463 34.58 -5.08 -18.74
CA ASP A 463 34.52 -3.74 -19.29
C ASP A 463 35.62 -2.85 -18.70
N LEU A 464 35.89 -2.97 -17.39
CA LEU A 464 36.98 -2.27 -16.72
C LEU A 464 38.34 -2.67 -17.29
N LEU A 465 38.60 -3.97 -17.42
CA LEU A 465 39.84 -4.49 -18.01
C LEU A 465 40.00 -4.10 -19.49
N ALA A 466 38.92 -4.16 -20.27
CA ALA A 466 38.92 -3.71 -21.66
C ALA A 466 39.24 -2.22 -21.77
N THR A 467 38.65 -1.39 -20.91
CA THR A 467 38.88 0.06 -20.88
C THR A 467 40.31 0.41 -20.48
N LEU A 468 40.87 -0.28 -19.48
CA LEU A 468 42.27 -0.11 -19.07
C LEU A 468 43.24 -0.49 -20.20
N ARG A 469 42.95 -1.58 -20.92
CA ARG A 469 43.72 -1.99 -22.12
C ARG A 469 43.63 -0.96 -23.23
N GLU A 470 42.43 -0.48 -23.55
CA GLU A 470 42.20 0.55 -24.58
C GLU A 470 42.92 1.87 -24.28
N MET A 471 43.04 2.24 -23.00
CA MET A 471 43.72 3.47 -22.58
C MET A 471 45.24 3.31 -22.41
N ASN A 472 45.83 2.19 -22.84
CA ASN A 472 47.23 1.84 -22.65
C ASN A 472 47.70 1.99 -21.19
N MET A 473 46.86 1.54 -20.25
CA MET A 473 47.14 1.57 -18.81
C MET A 473 47.74 0.26 -18.28
N CYS A 474 47.93 -0.74 -19.14
CA CYS A 474 48.52 -2.02 -18.78
C CYS A 474 50.06 -1.96 -18.84
N ASP A 475 50.69 -1.20 -17.94
CA ASP A 475 52.08 -1.42 -17.57
C ASP A 475 52.11 -1.95 -16.12
N GLY A 476 52.17 -3.28 -15.95
CA GLY A 476 52.66 -3.89 -14.70
C GLY A 476 51.92 -5.06 -14.06
N ASP A 477 50.62 -5.28 -14.29
CA ASP A 477 49.82 -6.19 -13.43
C ASP A 477 49.04 -7.31 -14.14
N GLU A 478 49.54 -7.84 -15.27
CA GLU A 478 48.90 -9.00 -15.92
C GLU A 478 48.92 -10.29 -15.06
N LYS A 479 49.75 -10.34 -14.01
CA LYS A 479 49.96 -11.55 -13.20
C LYS A 479 48.94 -11.75 -12.06
N SER A 480 48.23 -10.71 -11.62
CA SER A 480 47.23 -10.83 -10.54
C SER A 480 45.84 -11.21 -11.04
N VAL A 481 45.53 -10.96 -12.33
CA VAL A 481 44.20 -11.20 -12.93
C VAL A 481 44.18 -12.49 -13.78
N SER A 482 45.25 -12.84 -14.49
CA SER A 482 45.33 -14.06 -15.31
C SER A 482 45.31 -15.37 -14.50
N SER A 483 45.73 -15.31 -13.23
CA SER A 483 45.62 -16.41 -12.27
C SER A 483 44.17 -16.68 -11.83
N ASN A 484 43.26 -15.71 -11.97
CA ASN A 484 41.85 -15.83 -11.59
C ASN A 484 40.91 -16.19 -12.77
N GLU A 485 41.31 -15.92 -14.02
CA GLU A 485 40.57 -16.41 -15.21
C GLU A 485 40.75 -17.92 -15.43
N SER A 486 41.93 -18.46 -15.10
CA SER A 486 42.24 -19.89 -15.28
C SER A 486 41.54 -20.81 -14.26
N SER A 487 41.22 -20.29 -13.07
CA SER A 487 40.43 -21.02 -12.06
C SER A 487 38.92 -20.98 -12.35
N SER A 488 38.38 -19.89 -12.90
CA SER A 488 36.95 -19.73 -13.22
C SER A 488 36.53 -20.36 -14.57
N THR A 489 37.42 -20.44 -15.56
CA THR A 489 37.13 -21.13 -16.85
C THR A 489 36.97 -22.64 -16.71
N THR A 490 37.59 -23.25 -15.68
CA THR A 490 37.49 -24.69 -15.42
C THR A 490 36.13 -25.08 -14.80
N GLN A 491 35.49 -24.17 -14.05
CA GLN A 491 34.11 -24.35 -13.56
C GLN A 491 33.06 -23.97 -14.60
N SER A 492 33.31 -22.97 -15.44
CA SER A 492 32.37 -22.50 -16.47
C SER A 492 32.14 -23.50 -17.61
N LYS A 493 33.14 -24.34 -17.94
CA LYS A 493 33.00 -25.39 -18.97
C LYS A 493 32.06 -26.55 -18.56
N LYS A 494 31.62 -26.63 -17.30
CA LYS A 494 30.61 -27.60 -16.84
C LYS A 494 29.15 -27.11 -16.90
N MET A 495 28.91 -25.83 -17.21
CA MET A 495 27.55 -25.25 -17.19
C MET A 495 27.05 -24.70 -18.53
N ILE A 496 27.86 -24.71 -19.60
CA ILE A 496 27.41 -24.32 -20.94
C ILE A 496 26.86 -25.54 -21.66
N ALA A 497 25.71 -26.00 -21.20
CA ALA A 497 24.82 -26.93 -21.90
C ALA A 497 23.39 -26.53 -21.58
N ASN A 498 22.99 -25.33 -22.03
CA ASN A 498 21.64 -24.95 -22.44
C ASN A 498 21.71 -23.50 -22.90
N GLY A 499 21.32 -23.27 -24.16
CA GLY A 499 21.31 -21.95 -24.77
C GLY A 499 20.09 -21.18 -24.31
N ASP A 500 20.31 -20.00 -23.74
CA ASP A 500 19.29 -18.97 -23.59
C ASP A 500 19.86 -17.64 -24.07
N ARG A 501 19.06 -16.94 -24.89
CA ARG A 501 19.35 -15.62 -25.43
C ARG A 501 19.47 -14.61 -24.29
N ALA A 502 20.55 -13.83 -24.29
CA ALA A 502 20.77 -12.73 -23.37
C ALA A 502 19.63 -11.72 -23.44
N SER A 503 18.89 -11.60 -22.33
CA SER A 503 18.00 -10.47 -22.05
C SER A 503 18.78 -9.47 -21.19
N PRO A 504 18.72 -8.15 -21.44
CA PRO A 504 19.37 -7.18 -20.56
C PRO A 504 18.71 -7.20 -19.17
N GLU A 505 19.52 -7.10 -18.12
CA GLU A 505 19.07 -7.03 -16.72
C GLU A 505 18.11 -5.84 -16.52
N PRO A 506 16.99 -6.01 -15.81
CA PRO A 506 16.08 -4.92 -15.51
C PRO A 506 16.67 -4.11 -14.35
N LEU A 507 17.49 -3.11 -14.65
CA LEU A 507 17.78 -2.04 -13.70
C LEU A 507 16.46 -1.28 -13.46
N GLY A 508 15.74 -1.67 -12.40
CA GLY A 508 14.53 -0.97 -11.92
C GLY A 508 13.23 -1.78 -11.89
N GLY A 509 13.19 -3.02 -12.39
CA GLY A 509 11.95 -3.83 -12.43
C GLY A 509 11.38 -4.12 -11.03
N ASP A 510 12.22 -4.54 -10.08
CA ASP A 510 11.79 -4.88 -8.72
C ASP A 510 11.46 -3.65 -7.88
N GLY A 511 12.15 -2.52 -8.10
CA GLY A 511 11.87 -1.26 -7.41
C GLY A 511 10.56 -0.63 -7.87
N PHE A 512 10.22 -0.75 -9.17
CA PHE A 512 8.96 -0.23 -9.68
C PHE A 512 7.78 -1.16 -9.38
N LEU A 513 7.95 -2.49 -9.44
CA LEU A 513 6.93 -3.42 -8.93
C LEU A 513 6.73 -3.23 -7.41
N ALA A 514 7.79 -2.90 -6.66
CA ALA A 514 7.70 -2.46 -5.27
C ALA A 514 7.04 -1.08 -5.11
N ASN A 515 7.22 -0.13 -6.03
CA ASN A 515 6.49 1.15 -6.06
C ASN A 515 5.03 0.97 -6.48
N VAL A 516 4.69 0.07 -7.40
CA VAL A 516 3.31 -0.31 -7.72
C VAL A 516 2.66 -0.93 -6.48
N ARG A 517 3.38 -1.79 -5.76
CA ARG A 517 3.01 -2.28 -4.42
C ARG A 517 2.87 -1.12 -3.40
N GLY A 518 3.72 -0.09 -3.48
CA GLY A 518 3.67 1.12 -2.66
C GLY A 518 2.50 2.07 -2.99
N LEU A 519 2.16 2.26 -4.27
CA LEU A 519 1.00 3.01 -4.77
C LEU A 519 -0.31 2.40 -4.22
N PHE A 520 -0.34 1.10 -3.96
CA PHE A 520 -1.45 0.44 -3.25
C PHE A 520 -1.48 0.70 -1.75
N SER A 521 -0.33 0.82 -1.08
CA SER A 521 -0.26 1.21 0.33
C SER A 521 -0.83 2.62 0.56
N GLU A 522 -0.77 3.49 -0.46
CA GLU A 522 -1.41 4.81 -0.43
C GLU A 522 -2.88 4.78 -0.89
N SER A 523 -3.32 3.79 -1.66
CA SER A 523 -4.75 3.53 -1.88
C SER A 523 -5.49 3.18 -0.57
N LYS A 524 -4.79 2.73 0.49
CA LYS A 524 -5.36 2.70 1.86
C LYS A 524 -5.83 4.08 2.32
N LYS A 525 -5.15 5.17 1.90
CA LYS A 525 -5.57 6.54 2.25
C LYS A 525 -6.76 6.98 1.41
N VAL A 526 -6.79 6.68 0.11
CA VAL A 526 -7.92 7.06 -0.77
C VAL A 526 -9.18 6.24 -0.46
N GLY A 527 -9.04 4.94 -0.17
CA GLY A 527 -10.13 4.08 0.30
C GLY A 527 -10.56 4.36 1.75
N ALA A 528 -9.68 4.91 2.59
CA ALA A 528 -10.05 5.43 3.91
C ALA A 528 -10.74 6.80 3.81
N SER A 529 -10.40 7.64 2.83
CA SER A 529 -11.11 8.89 2.55
C SER A 529 -12.52 8.64 1.99
N LEU A 530 -12.75 7.52 1.29
CA LEU A 530 -14.10 7.09 0.89
C LEU A 530 -14.94 6.48 2.04
N ARG A 531 -14.43 6.44 3.28
CA ARG A 531 -15.17 5.95 4.48
C ARG A 531 -14.87 6.72 5.77
N LEU A 532 -14.33 7.92 5.67
CA LEU A 532 -14.25 8.89 6.77
C LEU A 532 -15.02 10.16 6.39
N GLU A 533 -16.23 9.92 5.91
CA GLU A 533 -17.39 10.78 6.09
C GLU A 533 -18.51 9.86 6.66
#